data_AF-A0A6H9LRL7-F1
#
_entry.id   AF-A0A6H9LRL7-F1
#
_cell.length_a   1.000
_cell.length_b   1.000
_cell.length_c   1.000
_cell.angle_alpha   90.00
_cell.angle_beta   90.00
_cell.angle_gamma   90.00
#
_symmetry.space_group_name_H-M   'P 1'
#
loop_
_entity.id
_entity.type
_entity.pdbx_description
1 polymer ?
#
loop_
_entity_poly.entity_id
_entity_poly.type
_entity_poly.pdbx_seq_one_letter_code
_entity_poly.pdbx_strand_id
1 'polypeptide(L)'
;MAKNKITYQNWIVDIGYDPQLKSETIDNKYTELSLEQLIESGFNPGSELTVDSSNKNAIISAVRKAIAKLTTDEQEFIYRFYYMGERYNTLSEKSNKEIYKLSAMQKRIIKKLKINLHKFVKQQFGIDSTMKTECPICNSDFFTEINDLISTRNKRTTWTNVIKKIEKEYKIKITTPQILIGHEKYHM
;
A
#
# COMPACT_ATOMS: atom_id res chain seq x y z
N MET A 1 8.58 -34.30 9.73
CA MET A 1 7.24 -33.67 9.76
C MET A 1 7.40 -32.20 9.39
N ALA A 2 7.09 -31.84 8.14
CA ALA A 2 7.32 -30.49 7.61
C ALA A 2 6.12 -29.58 7.91
N LYS A 3 6.40 -28.38 8.45
CA LYS A 3 5.39 -27.37 8.81
C LYS A 3 4.83 -26.73 7.54
N ASN A 4 3.52 -26.89 7.30
CA ASN A 4 2.79 -26.22 6.22
C ASN A 4 2.87 -24.70 6.38
N LYS A 5 3.61 -24.03 5.50
CA LYS A 5 3.70 -22.58 5.41
C LYS A 5 2.66 -22.08 4.41
N ILE A 6 1.53 -21.60 4.91
CA ILE A 6 0.51 -20.95 4.08
C ILE A 6 1.05 -19.59 3.65
N THR A 7 1.25 -19.40 2.34
CA THR A 7 1.70 -18.13 1.74
C THR A 7 0.54 -17.59 0.92
N TYR A 8 -0.13 -16.55 1.42
CA TYR A 8 -1.23 -15.89 0.70
C TYR A 8 -0.68 -14.94 -0.37
N GLN A 9 -0.88 -15.26 -1.64
CA GLN A 9 -0.79 -14.33 -2.77
C GLN A 9 -1.92 -14.63 -3.76
N ASN A 10 -2.52 -13.56 -4.29
CA ASN A 10 -3.54 -13.48 -5.36
C ASN A 10 -5.03 -13.56 -4.93
N TRP A 11 -5.56 -12.42 -4.48
CA TRP A 11 -7.00 -12.13 -4.46
C TRP A 11 -7.37 -10.96 -5.40
N ILE A 12 -6.45 -10.53 -6.28
CA ILE A 12 -6.62 -9.38 -7.19
C ILE A 12 -6.87 -9.80 -8.66
N VAL A 13 -6.90 -11.10 -8.96
CA VAL A 13 -6.93 -11.58 -10.35
C VAL A 13 -8.36 -11.65 -10.94
N ASP A 14 -9.41 -11.56 -10.12
CA ASP A 14 -10.80 -11.78 -10.61
C ASP A 14 -11.48 -10.57 -11.26
N ILE A 15 -10.79 -9.44 -11.47
CA ILE A 15 -11.41 -8.23 -12.07
C ILE A 15 -10.81 -7.87 -13.45
N GLY A 16 -9.87 -8.66 -13.99
CA GLY A 16 -9.28 -8.35 -15.29
C GLY A 16 -8.65 -9.54 -15.98
N TYR A 17 -9.48 -10.46 -16.50
CA TYR A 17 -9.01 -11.49 -17.42
C TYR A 17 -9.79 -11.38 -18.74
N ASP A 18 -9.07 -10.98 -19.79
CA ASP A 18 -9.54 -10.98 -21.17
C ASP A 18 -9.22 -12.35 -21.81
N PRO A 19 -10.23 -13.14 -22.22
CA PRO A 19 -10.04 -14.52 -22.68
C PRO A 19 -9.34 -14.66 -24.05
N GLN A 20 -8.90 -13.57 -24.68
CA GLN A 20 -8.26 -13.63 -26.01
C GLN A 20 -6.73 -13.82 -26.00
N LEU A 21 -6.07 -13.83 -24.84
CA LEU A 21 -4.63 -14.06 -24.74
C LEU A 21 -4.32 -15.57 -24.70
N LYS A 22 -4.09 -16.15 -25.89
CA LYS A 22 -3.40 -17.45 -26.00
C LYS A 22 -2.01 -17.34 -25.37
N SER A 23 -1.82 -17.97 -24.22
CA SER A 23 -0.51 -18.06 -23.56
C SER A 23 0.40 -18.99 -24.35
N GLU A 24 1.54 -18.46 -24.81
CA GLU A 24 2.71 -19.28 -25.08
C GLU A 24 3.05 -20.06 -23.80
N THR A 25 3.17 -21.38 -23.96
CA THR A 25 3.39 -22.40 -22.94
C THR A 25 4.52 -22.03 -21.97
N ILE A 26 4.13 -21.65 -20.75
CA ILE A 26 4.98 -21.75 -19.58
C ILE A 26 4.73 -23.14 -19.01
N ASP A 27 5.76 -24.00 -19.00
CA ASP A 27 5.77 -25.31 -18.34
C ASP A 27 5.51 -25.16 -16.85
N ASN A 28 4.23 -25.07 -16.52
CA ASN A 28 3.73 -24.91 -15.18
C ASN A 28 3.17 -26.27 -14.77
N LYS A 29 4.01 -27.03 -14.09
CA LYS A 29 3.72 -28.35 -13.49
C LYS A 29 2.76 -28.20 -12.29
N TYR A 30 1.62 -27.56 -12.52
CA TYR A 30 0.49 -27.50 -11.61
C TYR A 30 -0.53 -28.50 -12.12
N THR A 31 -0.94 -29.40 -11.24
CA THR A 31 -2.11 -30.24 -11.45
C THR A 31 -3.30 -29.32 -11.67
N GLU A 32 -3.80 -29.27 -12.91
CA GLU A 32 -5.09 -28.69 -13.23
C GLU A 32 -6.13 -29.45 -12.40
N LEU A 33 -6.62 -28.83 -11.32
CA LEU A 33 -7.84 -29.29 -10.67
C LEU A 33 -8.95 -29.07 -11.69
N SER A 34 -9.61 -30.16 -12.07
CA SER A 34 -10.70 -30.07 -13.05
C SER A 34 -11.85 -29.26 -12.46
N LEU A 35 -12.63 -28.63 -13.33
CA LEU A 35 -13.78 -27.83 -12.93
C LEU A 35 -14.76 -28.65 -12.07
N GLU A 36 -14.84 -29.96 -12.29
CA GLU A 36 -15.65 -30.87 -11.48
C GLU A 36 -15.13 -30.98 -10.04
N GLN A 37 -13.81 -31.01 -9.82
CA GLN A 37 -13.21 -31.11 -8.47
C GLN A 37 -13.44 -29.84 -7.64
N LEU A 38 -13.55 -28.67 -8.29
CA LEU A 38 -13.89 -27.42 -7.61
C LEU A 38 -15.36 -27.39 -7.17
N ILE A 39 -16.28 -27.92 -7.98
CA ILE A 39 -17.71 -27.98 -7.64
C ILE A 39 -17.96 -28.97 -6.47
N GLU A 40 -17.27 -30.11 -6.44
CA GLU A 40 -17.35 -31.07 -5.34
C GLU A 40 -16.82 -30.53 -4.00
N SER A 41 -15.93 -29.54 -4.03
CA SER A 41 -15.39 -28.88 -2.83
C SER A 41 -16.38 -27.90 -2.15
N GLY A 42 -17.59 -27.75 -2.70
CA GLY A 42 -18.61 -26.84 -2.18
C GLY A 42 -18.39 -25.38 -2.60
N PHE A 43 -17.51 -25.13 -3.56
CA PHE A 43 -17.37 -23.81 -4.19
C PHE A 43 -18.59 -23.55 -5.07
N ASN A 44 -19.50 -22.69 -4.61
CA ASN A 44 -20.66 -22.28 -5.38
C ASN A 44 -20.32 -20.96 -6.09
N PRO A 45 -20.03 -20.95 -7.41
CA PRO A 45 -19.65 -19.73 -8.14
C PRO A 45 -20.78 -18.68 -8.21
N GLY A 46 -21.98 -19.02 -7.73
CA GLY A 46 -23.11 -18.12 -7.55
C GLY A 46 -23.28 -17.54 -6.14
N SER A 47 -22.38 -17.81 -5.19
CA SER A 47 -22.36 -17.05 -3.93
C SER A 47 -21.76 -15.67 -4.19
N GLU A 48 -22.56 -14.80 -4.81
CA GLU A 48 -22.39 -13.37 -4.61
C GLU A 48 -22.36 -13.17 -3.10
N LEU A 49 -21.15 -12.98 -2.55
CA LEU A 49 -20.99 -12.24 -1.31
C LEU A 49 -21.66 -10.90 -1.60
N THR A 50 -22.94 -10.79 -1.24
CA THR A 50 -23.72 -9.58 -1.31
C THR A 50 -23.11 -8.61 -0.31
N VAL A 51 -21.97 -8.03 -0.68
CA VAL A 51 -21.41 -6.89 0.00
C VAL A 51 -22.42 -5.80 -0.24
N ASP A 52 -23.24 -5.58 0.79
CA ASP A 52 -24.33 -4.63 0.83
C ASP A 52 -23.89 -3.33 0.14
N SER A 53 -24.70 -2.80 -0.77
CA SER A 53 -24.31 -1.67 -1.62
C SER A 53 -23.81 -0.45 -0.82
N SER A 54 -24.31 -0.29 0.41
CA SER A 54 -23.85 0.67 1.41
C SER A 54 -22.39 0.44 1.83
N ASN A 55 -21.99 -0.82 2.09
CA ASN A 55 -20.61 -1.18 2.43
C ASN A 55 -19.65 -0.92 1.28
N LYS A 56 -20.05 -1.17 0.03
CA LYS A 56 -19.22 -0.85 -1.15
C LYS A 56 -18.91 0.64 -1.23
N ASN A 57 -19.91 1.50 -1.02
CA ASN A 57 -19.73 2.95 -1.02
C ASN A 57 -18.83 3.43 0.13
N ALA A 58 -18.98 2.85 1.32
CA ALA A 58 -18.09 3.14 2.45
C ALA A 58 -16.64 2.80 2.13
N ILE A 59 -16.38 1.60 1.57
CA ILE A 59 -15.03 1.17 1.15
C ILE A 59 -14.46 2.11 0.09
N ILE A 60 -15.22 2.43 -0.96
CA ILE A 60 -14.77 3.33 -2.03
C ILE A 60 -14.42 4.72 -1.45
N SER A 61 -15.25 5.25 -0.55
CA SER A 61 -15.00 6.54 0.08
C SER A 61 -13.73 6.53 0.94
N ALA A 62 -13.48 5.46 1.69
CA ALA A 62 -12.29 5.32 2.52
C ALA A 62 -11.02 5.20 1.66
N VAL A 63 -11.07 4.41 0.58
CA VAL A 63 -9.97 4.28 -0.37
C VAL A 63 -9.67 5.61 -1.06
N ARG A 64 -10.69 6.33 -1.54
CA ARG A 64 -10.51 7.67 -2.13
C ARG A 64 -9.87 8.66 -1.16
N LYS A 65 -10.32 8.68 0.10
CA LYS A 65 -9.72 9.51 1.16
C LYS A 65 -8.25 9.13 1.42
N ALA A 66 -7.91 7.85 1.38
CA ALA A 66 -6.55 7.38 1.56
C ALA A 66 -5.64 7.75 0.37
N ILE A 67 -6.14 7.63 -0.86
CA ILE A 67 -5.42 8.02 -2.09
C ILE A 67 -5.20 9.52 -2.13
N ALA A 68 -6.19 10.33 -1.72
CA ALA A 68 -6.09 11.80 -1.70
C ALA A 68 -4.97 12.33 -0.80
N LYS A 69 -4.51 11.54 0.19
CA LYS A 69 -3.37 11.89 1.05
C LYS A 69 -2.01 11.63 0.40
N LEU A 70 -1.96 10.88 -0.70
CA LEU A 70 -0.71 10.61 -1.42
C LEU A 70 -0.28 11.83 -2.23
N THR A 71 1.00 11.89 -2.57
CA THR A 71 1.54 12.92 -3.47
C THR A 71 0.98 12.77 -4.89
N THR A 72 1.02 13.83 -5.70
CA THR A 72 0.51 13.83 -7.09
C THR A 72 1.13 12.72 -7.93
N ASP A 73 2.46 12.54 -7.84
CA ASP A 73 3.19 11.47 -8.51
C ASP A 73 2.71 10.07 -8.08
N GLU A 74 2.43 9.89 -6.79
CA GLU A 74 1.97 8.61 -6.23
C GLU A 74 0.53 8.31 -6.66
N GLN A 75 -0.33 9.34 -6.73
CA GLN A 75 -1.70 9.24 -7.22
C GLN A 75 -1.73 8.88 -8.71
N GLU A 76 -0.93 9.56 -9.53
CA GLU A 76 -0.80 9.26 -10.95
C GLU A 76 -0.28 7.83 -11.17
N PHE A 77 0.72 7.41 -10.39
CA PHE A 77 1.21 6.04 -10.43
C PHE A 77 0.10 5.03 -10.15
N ILE A 78 -0.72 5.24 -9.11
CA ILE A 78 -1.85 4.35 -8.81
C ILE A 78 -2.84 4.32 -9.97
N TYR A 79 -3.19 5.48 -10.51
CA TYR A 79 -4.14 5.60 -11.60
C TYR A 79 -3.68 4.78 -12.81
N ARG A 80 -2.46 5.02 -13.28
CA ARG A 80 -1.92 4.32 -14.45
C ARG A 80 -1.70 2.83 -14.19
N PHE A 81 -1.16 2.46 -13.04
CA PHE A 81 -0.82 1.07 -12.75
C PHE A 81 -2.06 0.22 -12.47
N TYR A 82 -2.96 0.67 -11.58
CA TYR A 82 -4.10 -0.15 -11.14
C TYR A 82 -5.37 0.08 -11.94
N TYR A 83 -5.62 1.29 -12.47
CA TYR A 83 -6.84 1.55 -13.25
C TYR A 83 -6.63 1.37 -14.75
N MET A 84 -5.45 1.70 -15.27
CA MET A 84 -5.13 1.55 -16.71
C MET A 84 -4.37 0.26 -17.03
N GLY A 85 -3.93 -0.49 -16.02
CA GLY A 85 -3.17 -1.74 -16.22
C GLY A 85 -1.80 -1.54 -16.87
N GLU A 86 -1.22 -0.34 -16.80
CA GLU A 86 0.08 -0.06 -17.42
C GLU A 86 1.20 -0.86 -16.73
N ARG A 87 2.09 -1.47 -17.53
CA ARG A 87 3.27 -2.20 -17.03
C ARG A 87 4.38 -1.22 -16.64
N TYR A 88 5.31 -1.66 -15.79
CA TYR A 88 6.44 -0.82 -15.33
C TYR A 88 7.28 -0.23 -16.46
N ASN A 89 7.46 -0.95 -17.57
CA ASN A 89 8.26 -0.47 -18.71
C ASN A 89 7.60 0.78 -19.33
N THR A 90 6.30 0.71 -19.61
CA THR A 90 5.52 1.82 -20.15
C THR A 90 5.49 3.01 -19.18
N LEU A 91 5.35 2.75 -17.88
CA LEU A 91 5.41 3.78 -16.86
C LEU A 91 6.80 4.43 -16.79
N SER A 92 7.86 3.64 -16.93
CA SER A 92 9.26 4.11 -16.92
C SER A 92 9.51 5.06 -18.07
N GLU A 93 9.05 4.70 -19.27
CA GLU A 93 9.17 5.53 -20.48
C GLU A 93 8.39 6.85 -20.33
N LYS A 94 7.13 6.79 -19.89
CA LYS A 94 6.27 7.99 -19.76
C LYS A 94 6.73 8.94 -18.66
N SER A 95 7.18 8.40 -17.53
CA SER A 95 7.59 9.21 -16.37
C SER A 95 9.08 9.57 -16.36
N ASN A 96 9.87 9.02 -17.31
CA ASN A 96 11.32 9.10 -17.33
C ASN A 96 11.97 8.69 -15.99
N LYS A 97 11.38 7.69 -15.32
CA LYS A 97 11.86 7.15 -14.03
C LYS A 97 12.25 5.70 -14.23
N GLU A 98 13.43 5.33 -13.75
CA GLU A 98 13.89 3.93 -13.83
C GLU A 98 12.92 2.97 -13.11
N ILE A 99 12.77 1.77 -13.66
CA ILE A 99 11.85 0.72 -13.17
C ILE A 99 12.03 0.44 -11.67
N TYR A 100 13.27 0.39 -11.17
CA TYR A 100 13.52 0.13 -9.75
C TYR A 100 12.98 1.25 -8.85
N LYS A 101 12.99 2.51 -9.31
CA LYS A 101 12.40 3.64 -8.58
C LYS A 101 10.88 3.53 -8.55
N LEU A 102 10.26 3.08 -9.64
CA LEU A 102 8.82 2.81 -9.70
C LEU A 102 8.42 1.66 -8.77
N SER A 103 9.19 0.58 -8.72
CA SER A 103 8.98 -0.51 -7.77
C SER A 103 9.08 -0.03 -6.31
N ALA A 104 10.11 0.77 -6.00
CA ALA A 104 10.27 1.37 -4.68
C ALA A 104 9.13 2.35 -4.34
N MET A 105 8.63 3.09 -5.33
CA MET A 105 7.46 3.96 -5.18
C MET A 105 6.20 3.15 -4.87
N GLN A 106 5.91 2.09 -5.62
CA GLN A 106 4.75 1.22 -5.34
C GLN A 106 4.83 0.63 -3.92
N LYS A 107 5.98 0.13 -3.49
CA LYS A 107 6.17 -0.39 -2.12
C LYS A 107 5.86 0.68 -1.06
N ARG A 108 6.29 1.93 -1.30
CA ARG A 108 5.97 3.07 -0.43
C ARG A 108 4.47 3.37 -0.40
N ILE A 109 3.85 3.46 -1.58
CA ILE A 109 2.42 3.69 -1.73
C ILE A 109 1.61 2.65 -0.96
N ILE A 110 1.91 1.36 -1.15
CA ILE A 110 1.21 0.27 -0.46
C ILE A 110 1.35 0.42 1.06
N LYS A 111 2.54 0.77 1.55
CA LYS A 111 2.77 0.99 2.98
C LYS A 111 1.93 2.16 3.51
N LYS A 112 1.91 3.30 2.80
CA LYS A 112 1.09 4.46 3.15
C LYS A 112 -0.41 4.14 3.15
N LEU A 113 -0.89 3.44 2.12
CA LEU A 113 -2.28 3.01 2.02
C LEU A 113 -2.67 2.09 3.17
N LYS A 114 -1.83 1.12 3.52
CA LYS A 114 -2.08 0.23 4.67
C LYS A 114 -2.19 1.01 5.98
N ILE A 115 -1.29 1.97 6.23
CA ILE A 115 -1.35 2.82 7.43
C ILE A 115 -2.65 3.63 7.45
N ASN A 116 -3.00 4.27 6.34
CA ASN A 116 -4.20 5.12 6.25
C ASN A 116 -5.51 4.33 6.36
N LEU A 117 -5.56 3.12 5.79
CA LEU A 117 -6.74 2.28 5.77
C LEU A 117 -6.87 1.40 7.01
N HIS A 118 -5.82 1.24 7.82
CA HIS A 118 -5.82 0.35 8.97
C HIS A 118 -6.98 0.63 9.94
N LYS A 119 -7.20 1.90 10.31
CA LYS A 119 -8.30 2.28 11.22
C LYS A 119 -9.66 1.88 10.66
N PHE A 120 -9.88 2.11 9.37
CA PHE A 120 -11.11 1.73 8.69
C PHE A 120 -11.29 0.21 8.63
N VAL A 121 -10.25 -0.53 8.26
CA VAL A 121 -10.29 -2.00 8.18
C VAL A 121 -10.58 -2.62 9.55
N LYS A 122 -9.98 -2.09 10.61
CA LYS A 122 -10.25 -2.53 11.99
C LYS A 122 -11.71 -2.29 12.38
N GLN A 123 -12.26 -1.12 12.07
CA GLN A 123 -13.65 -0.78 12.36
C GLN A 123 -14.64 -1.63 11.56
N GLN A 124 -14.39 -1.81 10.26
CA GLN A 124 -15.33 -2.45 9.34
C GLN A 124 -15.30 -3.97 9.38
N PHE A 125 -14.11 -4.57 9.57
CA PHE A 125 -13.91 -6.01 9.47
C PHE A 125 -13.41 -6.64 10.77
N GLY A 126 -13.14 -5.86 11.82
CA GLY A 126 -12.57 -6.37 13.07
C GLY A 126 -11.14 -6.90 12.93
N ILE A 127 -10.50 -6.71 11.77
CA ILE A 127 -9.16 -7.22 11.49
C ILE A 127 -8.14 -6.25 12.09
N ASP A 128 -7.51 -6.66 13.18
CA ASP A 128 -6.42 -5.91 13.80
C ASP A 128 -5.12 -6.18 13.04
N SER A 129 -4.89 -5.47 11.93
CA SER A 129 -3.58 -5.50 11.30
C SER A 129 -2.61 -4.73 12.21
N THR A 130 -1.84 -5.42 13.05
CA THR A 130 -0.91 -4.82 14.00
C THR A 130 0.25 -4.11 13.29
N MET A 131 -0.03 -3.00 12.62
CA MET A 131 0.98 -2.04 12.19
C MET A 131 1.25 -1.14 13.38
N LYS A 132 1.98 -1.65 14.37
CA LYS A 132 2.61 -0.78 15.35
C LYS A 132 3.57 0.13 14.57
N THR A 133 3.18 1.37 14.36
CA THR A 133 4.11 2.39 13.89
C THR A 133 5.06 2.64 15.03
N GLU A 134 6.19 1.94 15.06
CA GLU A 134 7.28 2.19 16.00
C GLU A 134 7.94 3.56 15.77
N CYS A 135 7.40 4.37 14.84
CA CYS A 135 7.88 5.71 14.58
C CYS A 135 7.56 6.63 15.78
N PRO A 136 8.58 7.21 16.43
CA PRO A 136 8.39 8.08 17.59
C PRO A 136 7.63 9.37 17.24
N ILE A 137 7.63 9.76 15.96
CA ILE A 137 6.91 10.95 15.47
C ILE A 137 5.42 10.65 15.30
N CYS A 138 5.08 9.49 14.73
CA CYS A 138 3.68 9.08 14.53
C CYS A 138 2.92 8.88 15.83
N ASN A 139 3.61 8.54 16.92
CA ASN A 139 3.01 8.30 18.23
C ASN A 139 3.00 9.56 19.12
N SER A 140 3.47 10.70 18.62
CA SER A 140 3.47 11.95 19.36
C SER A 140 2.17 12.72 19.18
N ASP A 141 1.74 13.41 20.23
CA ASP A 141 0.61 14.34 20.18
C ASP A 141 0.87 15.54 19.25
N PHE A 142 2.14 15.87 18.99
CA PHE A 142 2.56 17.00 18.14
C PHE A 142 2.88 16.58 16.70
N PHE A 143 2.27 15.50 16.23
CA PHE A 143 2.53 14.93 14.90
C PHE A 143 2.35 15.96 13.77
N THR A 144 1.33 16.81 13.85
CA THR A 144 1.01 17.83 12.85
C THR A 144 2.11 18.88 12.73
N GLU A 145 2.55 19.44 13.86
CA GLU A 145 3.55 20.49 13.93
C GLU A 145 4.93 19.98 13.49
N ILE A 146 5.25 18.73 13.86
CA ILE A 146 6.49 18.08 13.42
C ILE A 146 6.46 17.83 11.90
N ASN A 147 5.33 17.41 11.34
CA ASN A 147 5.19 17.25 9.90
C ASN A 147 5.35 18.56 9.14
N ASP A 148 4.79 19.66 9.64
CA ASP A 148 4.96 20.97 9.03
C ASP A 148 6.42 21.41 9.07
N LEU A 149 7.11 21.16 10.19
CA LEU A 149 8.53 21.45 10.35
C LEU A 149 9.39 20.60 9.39
N ILE A 150 9.04 19.32 9.19
CA ILE A 150 9.72 18.44 8.22
C ILE A 150 9.45 18.93 6.78
N SER A 151 8.21 19.31 6.46
CA SER A 151 7.81 19.72 5.11
C SER A 151 8.42 21.06 4.69
N THR A 152 8.52 22.01 5.63
CA THR A 152 9.06 23.36 5.38
C THR A 152 10.59 23.39 5.34
N ARG A 153 11.25 22.30 5.72
CA ARG A 153 12.71 22.18 5.73
C ARG A 153 13.29 22.38 4.33
N ASN A 154 14.37 23.17 4.24
CA ASN A 154 15.17 23.25 3.04
C ASN A 154 15.92 21.93 2.78
N LYS A 155 15.65 21.26 1.65
CA LYS A 155 16.26 19.99 1.24
C LYS A 155 17.80 20.02 1.13
N ARG A 156 18.41 21.21 1.02
CA ARG A 156 19.87 21.39 1.01
C ARG A 156 20.51 21.38 2.39
N THR A 157 19.71 21.57 3.45
CA THR A 157 20.21 21.64 4.84
C THR A 157 20.22 20.28 5.51
N THR A 158 21.13 20.11 6.47
CA THR A 158 21.24 18.89 7.25
C THR A 158 20.06 18.73 8.22
N TRP A 159 19.69 17.49 8.53
CA TRP A 159 18.61 17.18 9.48
C TRP A 159 18.92 17.59 10.92
N THR A 160 20.17 17.92 11.25
CA THR A 160 20.63 18.24 12.60
C THR A 160 19.81 19.39 13.22
N ASN A 161 19.48 20.42 12.45
CA ASN A 161 18.70 21.55 12.94
C ASN A 161 17.26 21.15 13.29
N VAL A 162 16.66 20.31 12.45
CA VAL A 162 15.32 19.76 12.68
C VAL A 162 15.30 18.86 13.91
N ILE A 163 16.30 17.98 14.07
CA ILE A 163 16.42 17.11 15.25
C ILE A 163 16.52 17.94 16.53
N LYS A 164 17.42 18.93 16.56
CA LYS A 164 17.60 19.83 17.72
C LYS A 164 16.32 20.57 18.07
N LYS A 165 15.58 21.04 17.07
CA LYS A 165 14.31 21.74 17.28
C LYS A 165 13.25 20.79 17.84
N ILE A 166 13.14 19.59 17.28
CA ILE A 166 12.17 18.59 17.75
C ILE A 166 12.46 18.15 19.19
N GLU A 167 13.72 17.90 19.53
CA GLU A 167 14.13 17.49 20.87
C GLU A 167 13.89 18.61 21.89
N LYS A 168 14.16 19.87 21.52
CA LYS A 168 13.97 21.03 22.39
C LYS A 168 12.50 21.37 22.62
N GLU A 169 11.69 21.40 21.56
CA GLU A 169 10.30 21.88 21.62
C GLU A 169 9.32 20.77 22.06
N TYR A 170 9.49 19.55 21.54
CA TYR A 170 8.52 18.46 21.75
C TYR A 170 9.05 17.37 22.68
N LYS A 171 10.30 17.46 23.16
CA LYS A 171 10.95 16.48 24.03
C LYS A 171 10.99 15.05 23.45
N ILE A 172 10.94 14.93 22.12
CA ILE A 172 11.04 13.64 21.43
C ILE A 172 12.50 13.39 21.06
N LYS A 173 13.06 12.29 21.59
CA LYS A 173 14.44 11.91 21.32
C LYS A 173 14.56 11.21 19.97
N ILE A 174 15.13 11.90 18.97
CA ILE A 174 15.45 11.33 17.66
C ILE A 174 16.95 11.10 17.58
N THR A 175 17.37 9.83 17.65
CA THR A 175 18.79 9.46 17.68
C THR A 175 19.48 9.57 16.32
N THR A 176 18.73 9.36 15.23
CA THR A 176 19.30 9.34 13.87
C THR A 176 18.44 10.10 12.87
N PRO A 177 19.04 10.80 11.89
CA PRO A 177 18.31 11.40 10.77
C PRO A 177 17.48 10.39 9.97
N GLN A 178 17.86 9.11 9.98
CA GLN A 178 17.13 8.05 9.27
C GLN A 178 15.68 7.89 9.75
N ILE A 179 15.40 8.21 11.01
CA ILE A 179 14.03 8.19 11.55
C ILE A 179 13.18 9.27 10.87
N LEU A 180 13.71 10.49 10.73
CA LEU A 180 13.01 11.59 10.05
C LEU A 180 12.84 11.33 8.56
N ILE A 181 13.89 10.82 7.90
CA ILE A 181 13.84 10.44 6.47
C ILE A 181 12.82 9.32 6.25
N GLY A 182 12.79 8.32 7.14
CA GLY A 182 11.82 7.24 7.10
C GLY A 182 10.41 7.75 7.30
N HIS A 183 10.21 8.64 8.28
CA HIS A 183 8.93 9.29 8.53
C HIS A 183 8.42 10.05 7.31
N GLU A 184 9.24 10.95 6.77
CA GLU A 184 8.93 11.73 5.56
C GLU A 184 8.57 10.84 4.36
N LYS A 185 9.24 9.69 4.20
CA LYS A 185 9.02 8.80 3.05
C LYS A 185 7.81 7.89 3.18
N TYR A 186 7.50 7.42 4.39
CA TYR A 186 6.55 6.31 4.59
C TYR A 186 5.30 6.69 5.39
N HIS A 187 5.33 7.81 6.11
CA HIS A 187 4.29 8.17 7.08
C HIS A 187 3.64 9.54 6.81
N MET A 188 4.33 10.42 6.08
CA MET A 188 3.78 11.66 5.51
C MET A 188 3.18 11.40 4.14
#